data_AF-A0A387GRT0-F1
#
_entry.id   AF-A0A387GRT0-F1
#
_cell.length_a   1.000
_cell.length_b   1.000
_cell.length_c   1.000
_cell.angle_alpha   90.00
_cell.angle_beta   90.00
_cell.angle_gamma   90.00
#
_symmetry.space_group_name_H-M   'P 1'
#
loop_
_entity.id
_entity.type
_entity.pdbx_description
1 polymer ?
#
loop_
_entity_poly.entity_id
_entity_poly.type
_entity_poly.pdbx_seq_one_letter_code
_entity_poly.pdbx_strand_id
1 'polypeptide(L)'
;MHRFIFSLLLLIASVSPALCDDAKPAEPTERVADMQSMKDFLQANPDCREFNDSCSYCVATNGRADCSTPQIACVKKAYQCTARSGK
;
A
#
# COMPACT_ATOMS: atom_id res chain seq x y z
N MET A 1 2.86 67.82 9.57
CA MET A 1 3.71 67.00 8.67
C MET A 1 3.97 65.61 9.27
N HIS A 2 2.93 64.85 9.64
CA HIS A 2 3.03 63.50 10.21
C HIS A 2 2.06 62.50 9.57
N ARG A 3 1.42 62.88 8.46
CA ARG A 3 0.44 62.03 7.76
C ARG A 3 1.03 61.23 6.59
N PHE A 4 2.34 61.31 6.37
CA PHE A 4 3.04 60.59 5.30
C PHE A 4 3.89 59.40 5.79
N ILE A 5 3.94 59.14 7.10
CA ILE A 5 4.77 58.06 7.68
C ILE A 5 4.02 56.71 7.66
N PHE A 6 2.71 56.70 7.45
CA PHE A 6 1.89 55.48 7.55
C PHE A 6 1.83 54.62 6.27
N SER A 7 2.58 54.96 5.21
CA SER A 7 2.50 54.26 3.92
C SER A 7 3.70 53.39 3.58
N LEU A 8 4.67 53.20 4.48
CA LEU A 8 5.93 52.50 4.19
C LEU A 8 6.12 51.14 4.89
N LEU A 9 5.04 50.49 5.35
CA LEU A 9 5.13 49.26 6.16
C LEU A 9 4.34 48.05 5.59
N LEU A 10 4.15 47.98 4.27
CA LEU A 10 3.47 46.84 3.62
C LEU A 10 4.23 46.32 2.39
N LEU A 11 5.55 46.16 2.50
CA LEU A 11 6.39 45.50 1.50
C LEU A 11 7.17 44.33 2.11
N ILE A 12 6.45 43.38 2.72
CA ILE A 12 6.98 42.04 2.96
C ILE A 12 6.14 41.07 2.16
N ALA A 13 6.42 40.99 0.86
CA ALA A 13 6.02 39.85 0.05
C ALA A 13 6.78 38.64 0.59
N SER A 14 6.11 37.83 1.41
CA SER A 14 6.63 36.57 1.90
C SER A 14 6.76 35.60 0.72
N VAL A 15 7.96 35.54 0.14
CA VAL A 15 8.33 34.44 -0.75
C VAL A 15 8.50 33.22 0.17
N SER A 16 7.47 32.40 0.29
CA SER A 16 7.61 31.08 0.89
C SER A 16 8.45 30.23 -0.06
N PRO A 17 9.67 29.81 0.29
CA PRO A 17 10.30 28.73 -0.45
C PRO A 17 9.50 27.49 -0.10
N ALA A 18 8.76 26.96 -1.07
CA ALA A 18 8.35 25.57 -1.01
C ALA A 18 9.64 24.75 -1.06
N LEU A 19 10.15 24.33 0.10
CA LEU A 19 11.14 23.27 0.15
C LEU A 19 10.44 22.01 -0.37
N CYS A 20 10.59 21.73 -1.66
CA CYS A 20 10.48 20.37 -2.15
C CYS A 20 11.65 19.62 -1.51
N ASP A 21 11.34 18.88 -0.45
CA ASP A 21 12.27 17.93 0.14
C ASP A 21 12.45 16.81 -0.90
N ASP A 22 13.47 16.93 -1.76
CA ASP A 22 13.97 15.86 -2.62
C ASP A 22 14.68 14.76 -1.79
N ALA A 23 14.22 14.53 -0.55
CA ALA A 23 14.62 13.35 0.18
C ALA A 23 14.12 12.16 -0.63
N LYS A 24 15.07 11.45 -1.23
CA LYS A 24 14.87 10.08 -1.70
C LYS A 24 14.09 9.36 -0.59
N PRO A 25 12.85 8.90 -0.84
CA PRO A 25 12.13 8.08 0.13
C PRO A 25 13.10 7.01 0.59
N ALA A 26 13.28 6.88 1.90
CA ALA A 26 14.03 5.77 2.45
C ALA A 26 13.46 4.52 1.78
N GLU A 27 14.29 3.82 1.00
CA GLU A 27 13.92 2.57 0.37
C GLU A 27 13.28 1.76 1.48
N PRO A 28 11.99 1.39 1.38
CA PRO A 28 11.44 0.51 2.37
C PRO A 28 12.40 -0.67 2.41
N THR A 29 13.03 -0.90 3.56
CA THR A 29 13.48 -2.23 3.92
C THR A 29 12.20 -3.04 4.13
N GLU A 30 11.40 -3.18 3.07
CA GLU A 30 10.54 -4.31 2.86
C GLU A 30 11.53 -5.46 2.97
N ARG A 31 11.60 -6.01 4.17
CA ARG A 31 11.66 -7.45 4.29
C ARG A 31 10.48 -7.92 3.46
N VAL A 32 10.73 -8.10 2.17
CA VAL A 32 10.11 -9.13 1.38
C VAL A 32 10.44 -10.38 2.18
N ALA A 33 9.63 -10.64 3.21
CA ALA A 33 9.57 -11.94 3.82
C ALA A 33 9.48 -12.89 2.63
N ASP A 34 10.27 -13.96 2.64
CA ASP A 34 10.25 -14.96 1.59
C ASP A 34 8.81 -15.46 1.43
N MET A 35 8.07 -14.79 0.56
CA MET A 35 6.63 -14.87 0.47
C MET A 35 6.39 -15.81 -0.70
N GLN A 36 5.92 -17.00 -0.39
CA GLN A 36 5.55 -17.98 -1.40
C GLN A 36 4.73 -17.31 -2.51
N SER A 37 5.11 -17.55 -3.77
CA SER A 37 4.34 -17.07 -4.92
C SER A 37 2.93 -17.64 -4.88
N MET A 38 1.94 -16.88 -5.33
CA MET A 38 0.54 -17.34 -5.42
C MET A 38 0.43 -18.59 -6.29
N LYS A 39 1.19 -18.64 -7.39
CA LYS A 39 1.22 -19.81 -8.27
C LYS A 39 1.70 -21.05 -7.51
N ASP A 40 2.79 -20.93 -6.76
CA ASP A 40 3.37 -22.05 -6.03
C ASP A 40 2.45 -22.50 -4.88
N PHE A 41 1.76 -21.56 -4.23
CA PHE A 41 0.73 -21.87 -3.23
C PHE A 41 -0.43 -22.67 -3.82
N LEU A 42 -0.97 -22.25 -4.98
CA LEU A 42 -2.06 -22.96 -5.66
C LEU A 42 -1.62 -24.34 -6.15
N GLN A 43 -0.36 -24.49 -6.61
CA GLN A 43 0.20 -25.78 -6.99
C GLN A 43 0.35 -26.72 -5.79
N ALA A 44 0.73 -26.20 -4.63
CA ALA A 44 0.86 -26.97 -3.39
C ALA A 44 -0.50 -27.30 -2.74
N ASN A 45 -1.56 -26.54 -3.03
CA ASN A 45 -2.89 -26.69 -2.44
C ASN A 45 -3.99 -26.82 -3.52
N PRO A 46 -3.99 -27.90 -4.33
CA PRO A 46 -4.90 -28.05 -5.47
C PRO A 46 -6.38 -28.20 -5.06
N ASP A 47 -6.65 -28.54 -3.80
CA ASP A 47 -8.00 -28.67 -3.22
C ASP A 47 -8.53 -27.34 -2.65
N CYS A 48 -7.69 -26.32 -2.53
CA CYS A 48 -8.10 -25.03 -1.98
C CYS A 48 -9.00 -24.26 -2.94
N ARG A 49 -10.16 -23.81 -2.46
CA ARG A 49 -11.16 -23.03 -3.22
C ARG A 49 -11.19 -21.57 -2.82
N GLU A 50 -10.89 -21.28 -1.56
CA GLU A 50 -10.80 -19.91 -1.07
C GLU A 50 -9.56 -19.76 -0.19
N PHE A 51 -8.86 -18.66 -0.35
CA PHE A 51 -7.67 -18.35 0.43
C PHE A 51 -7.51 -16.83 0.60
N ASN A 52 -6.65 -16.41 1.51
CA ASN A 52 -6.28 -15.01 1.69
C ASN A 52 -4.83 -14.85 2.16
N ASP A 53 -4.28 -13.65 2.01
CA ASP A 53 -2.96 -13.25 2.47
C ASP A 53 -3.04 -12.18 3.58
N SER A 54 -4.14 -12.15 4.33
CA SER A 54 -4.52 -11.06 5.26
C SER A 54 -4.85 -9.71 4.60
N CYS A 55 -4.65 -9.55 3.29
CA CYS A 55 -4.91 -8.31 2.56
C CYS A 55 -6.06 -8.44 1.57
N SER A 56 -6.14 -9.59 0.88
CA SER A 56 -7.11 -9.86 -0.17
C SER A 56 -7.80 -11.20 0.06
N TYR A 57 -9.08 -11.28 -0.29
CA TYR A 57 -9.81 -12.53 -0.35
C TYR A 57 -9.80 -13.05 -1.77
N CYS A 58 -9.42 -14.31 -1.97
CA CYS A 58 -9.25 -14.91 -3.28
C CYS A 58 -10.08 -16.18 -3.41
N VAL A 59 -10.71 -16.36 -4.58
CA VAL A 59 -11.35 -17.61 -5.00
C VAL A 59 -10.47 -18.28 -6.05
N ALA A 60 -10.12 -19.54 -5.82
CA ALA A 60 -9.32 -20.35 -6.73
C ALA A 60 -10.22 -21.17 -7.67
N THR A 61 -10.12 -20.90 -8.97
CA THR A 61 -10.82 -21.63 -10.02
C THR A 61 -9.84 -22.02 -11.12
N ASN A 62 -9.72 -23.32 -11.39
CA ASN A 62 -8.86 -23.87 -12.46
C ASN A 62 -7.40 -23.35 -12.41
N GLY A 63 -6.81 -23.26 -11.21
CA GLY A 63 -5.44 -22.80 -11.01
C GLY A 63 -5.23 -21.29 -11.19
N ARG A 64 -6.31 -20.52 -11.39
CA ARG A 64 -6.31 -19.05 -11.33
C ARG A 64 -6.96 -18.60 -10.04
N ALA A 65 -6.57 -17.42 -9.58
CA ALA A 65 -7.16 -16.77 -8.43
C ALA A 65 -7.83 -15.46 -8.87
N ASP A 66 -9.11 -15.33 -8.55
CA ASP A 66 -9.83 -14.06 -8.61
C ASP A 66 -9.86 -13.48 -7.20
N CYS A 67 -9.18 -12.34 -7.03
CA CYS A 67 -8.97 -11.71 -5.73
C CYS A 67 -9.67 -10.36 -5.63
N SER A 68 -10.11 -10.00 -4.43
CA SER A 68 -10.53 -8.63 -4.12
C SER A 68 -9.36 -7.65 -4.27
N THR A 69 -9.67 -6.35 -4.30
CA THR A 69 -8.66 -5.33 -4.01
C THR A 69 -8.15 -5.50 -2.57
N PRO A 70 -6.87 -5.20 -2.29
CA PRO A 70 -6.36 -5.21 -0.92
C PRO A 70 -7.13 -4.27 0.00
N GLN A 71 -7.36 -4.69 1.23
CA GLN A 71 -7.98 -3.85 2.26
C GLN A 71 -7.03 -2.74 2.75
N ILE A 72 -7.60 -1.65 3.26
CA ILE A 72 -6.82 -0.53 3.80
C ILE A 72 -6.03 -0.97 5.04
N ALA A 73 -4.76 -0.53 5.11
CA ALA A 73 -3.87 -0.78 6.24
C ALA A 73 -3.64 -2.27 6.57
N CYS A 74 -3.73 -3.14 5.57
CA CYS A 74 -3.39 -4.55 5.74
C CYS A 74 -1.87 -4.77 5.74
N VAL A 75 -1.41 -5.77 6.49
CA VAL A 75 -0.03 -6.28 6.41
C VAL A 75 -0.09 -7.64 5.74
N LYS A 76 0.57 -7.77 4.60
CA LYS A 76 0.58 -9.01 3.84
C LYS A 76 1.22 -10.14 4.65
N LYS A 77 0.55 -11.30 4.69
CA LYS A 77 1.00 -12.53 5.36
C LYS A 77 1.05 -13.67 4.37
N ALA A 78 1.66 -14.80 4.76
CA ALA A 78 1.62 -16.01 3.96
C ALA A 78 0.17 -16.40 3.60
N TYR A 79 -0.03 -16.94 2.41
CA TYR A 79 -1.35 -17.39 1.96
C TYR A 79 -1.90 -18.47 2.89
N GLN A 80 -3.18 -18.36 3.22
CA GLN A 80 -3.89 -19.30 4.07
C GLN A 80 -5.15 -19.77 3.36
N CYS A 81 -5.30 -21.09 3.22
CA CYS A 81 -6.51 -21.69 2.67
C CYS A 81 -7.64 -21.65 3.71
N THR A 82 -8.75 -21.01 3.37
CA THR A 82 -9.93 -20.85 4.24
C THR A 82 -11.05 -21.81 3.89
N ALA A 83 -11.14 -22.25 2.63
CA ALA A 83 -12.12 -23.26 2.19
C ALA A 83 -11.49 -24.27 1.24
N ARG A 84 -11.84 -25.56 1.41
CA ARG A 84 -11.37 -26.68 0.61
C ARG A 84 -12.54 -27.39 -0.07
N SER A 85 -12.30 -27.93 -1.26
CA SER A 85 -13.30 -28.71 -1.99
C SER A 85 -13.59 -30.02 -1.23
N GLY A 86 -14.82 -30.21 -0.76
CA GLY A 86 -15.25 -31.43 -0.06
C GLY A 86 -15.43 -31.31 1.45
N LYS A 87 -15.47 -30.10 2.00
CA LYS A 87 -15.83 -29.84 3.39
C LYS A 87 -17.04 -28.91 3.49
#